data_AF-A0A951W714-F1
#
_entry.id   AF-A0A951W714-F1
#
_cell.length_a   1.000
_cell.length_b   1.000
_cell.length_c   1.000
_cell.angle_alpha   90.00
_cell.angle_beta   90.00
_cell.angle_gamma   90.00
#
_symmetry.space_group_name_H-M   'P 1'
#
loop_
_entity.id
_entity.type
_entity.pdbx_description
1 polymer ?
#
loop_
_entity_poly.entity_id
_entity_poly.type
_entity_poly.pdbx_seq_one_letter_code
_entity_poly.pdbx_strand_id
1 'polypeptide(L)'
;MEKSKVILGLKKPEEFDWFERKQIVEEYLESNKTKREIWFKYTGQPKEGGSLLNWMRKLGYEDKPKPLNLALSGDLEMAKKNKAAASEYELKERIKQLEKALLNSELRATALDTMIEIAERDLKINIRKKSNTKQSTK
;
A
#
# COMPACT_ATOMS: atom_id res chain seq x y z
N MET A 1 1.58 -22.32 3.14
CA MET A 1 1.18 -22.21 4.56
C MET A 1 2.44 -21.86 5.35
N GLU A 2 2.78 -20.57 5.43
CA GLU A 2 3.86 -20.12 6.30
C GLU A 2 3.30 -19.91 7.70
N LYS A 3 3.67 -20.80 8.62
CA LYS A 3 3.46 -20.60 10.05
C LYS A 3 4.48 -19.56 10.50
N SER A 4 4.09 -18.28 10.52
CA SER A 4 4.91 -17.25 11.15
C SER A 4 4.99 -17.55 12.65
N LYS A 5 6.24 -17.68 13.14
CA LYS A 5 6.57 -18.00 14.52
C LYS A 5 5.81 -17.06 15.47
N VAL A 6 5.23 -17.65 16.50
CA VAL A 6 4.63 -16.92 17.63
C VAL A 6 5.77 -16.24 18.39
N ILE A 7 5.91 -14.93 18.23
CA ILE A 7 6.85 -14.14 19.03
C ILE A 7 6.21 -13.94 20.41
N LEU A 8 6.48 -14.86 21.33
CA LEU A 8 6.24 -14.66 22.77
C LEU A 8 7.49 -14.02 23.37
N GLY A 9 7.74 -12.77 23.03
CA GLY A 9 8.76 -11.96 23.69
C GLY A 9 8.08 -10.82 24.41
N LEU A 10 8.21 -10.76 25.74
CA LEU A 10 7.84 -9.60 26.57
C LEU A 10 8.77 -8.42 26.26
N LYS A 11 8.73 -7.94 25.01
CA LYS A 11 9.56 -6.87 24.49
C LYS A 11 8.87 -5.54 24.71
N LYS A 12 9.68 -4.49 24.83
CA LYS A 12 9.14 -3.12 24.86
C LYS A 12 8.64 -2.74 23.46
N PRO A 13 7.68 -1.80 23.35
CA PRO A 13 7.15 -1.34 22.06
C PRO A 13 8.22 -0.88 21.07
N GLU A 14 9.29 -0.29 21.58
CA GLU A 14 10.41 0.24 20.80
C GLU A 14 11.27 -0.87 20.18
N GLU A 15 11.31 -2.04 20.81
CA GLU A 15 12.16 -3.18 20.44
C GLU A 15 11.52 -4.07 19.36
N PHE A 16 10.25 -3.84 19.01
CA PHE A 16 9.61 -4.58 17.93
C PHE A 16 10.10 -4.07 16.57
N ASP A 17 10.53 -4.99 15.72
CA ASP A 17 10.87 -4.71 14.33
C ASP A 17 9.62 -4.41 13.48
N TRP A 18 9.79 -3.77 12.33
CA TRP A 18 8.71 -3.45 11.40
C TRP A 18 7.87 -4.68 11.02
N PHE A 19 8.52 -5.82 10.78
CA PHE A 19 7.83 -7.07 10.45
C PHE A 19 7.00 -7.59 11.63
N GLU A 20 7.57 -7.56 12.85
CA GLU A 20 6.88 -7.98 14.07
C GLU A 20 5.65 -7.08 14.33
N ARG A 21 5.79 -5.76 14.16
CA ARG A 21 4.68 -4.81 14.28
C ARG A 21 3.58 -5.10 13.28
N LYS A 22 3.94 -5.43 12.03
CA LYS A 22 2.97 -5.81 10.99
C LYS A 22 2.21 -7.07 11.37
N GLN A 23 2.90 -8.11 11.82
CA GLN A 23 2.28 -9.37 12.24
C GLN A 23 1.30 -9.17 13.42
N ILE A 24 1.66 -8.33 14.40
CA ILE A 24 0.78 -8.02 15.53
C ILE A 24 -0.48 -7.27 15.08
N VAL A 25 -0.33 -6.33 14.14
CA VAL A 25 -1.45 -5.58 13.57
C VAL A 25 -2.35 -6.47 12.73
N GLU A 26 -1.78 -7.37 11.92
CA GLU A 26 -2.55 -8.35 11.14
C GLU A 26 -3.33 -9.29 12.08
N GLU A 27 -2.72 -9.82 13.14
CA GLU A 27 -3.47 -10.62 14.12
C GLU A 27 -4.60 -9.82 14.77
N TYR A 28 -4.39 -8.54 15.09
CA TYR A 28 -5.45 -7.69 15.64
C TYR A 28 -6.61 -7.50 14.66
N LEU A 29 -6.34 -7.37 13.37
CA LEU A 29 -7.38 -7.19 12.34
C LEU A 29 -8.12 -8.51 12.03
N GLU A 30 -7.42 -9.63 12.07
CA GLU A 30 -8.00 -10.96 11.84
C GLU A 30 -8.76 -11.50 13.06
N SER A 31 -8.38 -11.07 14.27
CA SER A 31 -9.00 -11.54 15.51
C SER A 31 -10.06 -10.57 16.03
N ASN A 32 -11.17 -11.11 16.55
CA ASN A 32 -12.19 -10.33 17.26
C ASN A 32 -11.76 -9.97 18.70
N LYS A 33 -10.46 -9.81 18.95
CA LYS A 33 -9.91 -9.52 20.28
C LYS A 33 -9.79 -8.03 20.50
N THR A 34 -9.86 -7.61 21.76
CA THR A 34 -9.62 -6.19 22.06
C THR A 34 -8.14 -5.85 21.84
N LYS A 35 -7.85 -4.61 21.44
CA LYS A 35 -6.47 -4.10 21.33
C LYS A 35 -5.62 -4.37 22.56
N ARG A 36 -6.23 -4.33 23.77
CA ARG A 36 -5.57 -4.60 25.04
C ARG A 36 -5.17 -6.06 25.18
N GLU A 37 -6.01 -6.99 24.72
CA GLU A 37 -5.71 -8.42 24.76
C GLU A 37 -4.56 -8.77 23.81
N ILE A 38 -4.56 -8.23 22.59
CA ILE A 38 -3.45 -8.40 21.65
C ILE A 38 -2.18 -7.77 22.22
N TRP A 39 -2.28 -6.55 22.73
CA TRP A 39 -1.15 -5.87 23.34
C TRP A 39 -0.56 -6.64 24.53
N PHE A 40 -1.42 -7.15 25.42
CA PHE A 40 -1.01 -7.94 26.57
C PHE A 40 -0.35 -9.25 26.15
N LYS A 41 -0.86 -9.92 25.11
CA LYS A 41 -0.28 -11.15 24.56
C LYS A 41 1.17 -10.95 24.11
N TYR A 42 1.47 -9.80 23.49
CA TYR A 42 2.79 -9.55 22.90
C TYR A 42 3.74 -8.78 23.81
N THR A 43 3.27 -7.87 24.65
CA THR A 43 4.13 -7.02 25.50
C THR A 43 4.06 -7.38 26.98
N GLY A 44 3.04 -8.14 27.41
CA GLY A 44 2.72 -8.39 28.82
C GLY A 44 2.29 -7.16 29.61
N GLN A 45 2.19 -6.00 28.96
CA GLN A 45 1.81 -4.76 29.62
C GLN A 45 0.29 -4.56 29.55
N PRO A 46 -0.36 -4.10 30.63
CA PRO A 46 -1.80 -3.87 30.62
C PRO A 46 -2.23 -2.60 29.86
N LYS A 47 -1.29 -1.68 29.59
CA LYS A 47 -1.55 -0.38 28.96
C LYS A 47 -0.72 -0.18 27.69
N GLU A 48 -1.40 0.01 26.56
CA GLU A 48 -0.81 0.10 25.21
C GLU A 48 -0.21 1.47 24.87
N GLY A 49 -0.67 2.53 25.52
CA GLY A 49 -0.22 3.90 25.26
C GLY A 49 -0.52 4.43 23.84
N GLY A 50 -1.29 3.69 23.02
CA GLY A 50 -1.57 4.04 21.63
C GLY A 50 -0.48 3.61 20.63
N SER A 51 0.45 2.76 21.06
CA SER A 51 1.53 2.23 20.22
C SER A 51 1.00 1.38 19.05
N LEU A 52 0.00 0.52 19.28
CA LEU A 52 -0.59 -0.32 18.23
C LEU A 52 -1.28 0.56 17.19
N LEU A 53 -2.03 1.57 17.64
CA LEU A 53 -2.63 2.56 16.75
C LEU A 53 -1.58 3.33 15.93
N ASN A 54 -0.43 3.67 16.53
CA ASN A 54 0.66 4.32 15.81
C ASN A 54 1.26 3.40 14.74
N TRP A 55 1.42 2.10 15.04
CA TRP A 55 1.89 1.11 14.07
C TRP A 55 0.90 0.92 12.93
N MET A 56 -0.40 0.81 13.23
CA MET A 56 -1.45 0.75 12.21
C MET A 56 -1.37 1.93 11.24
N ARG A 57 -1.19 3.15 11.75
CA ARG A 57 -1.01 4.35 10.91
C ARG A 57 0.24 4.27 10.03
N LYS A 58 1.38 3.86 10.60
CA LYS A 58 2.64 3.72 9.86
C LYS A 58 2.57 2.64 8.78
N LEU A 59 1.78 1.61 9.01
CA LEU A 59 1.60 0.48 8.09
C LEU A 59 0.48 0.71 7.06
N GLY A 60 -0.28 1.81 7.17
CA GLY A 60 -1.34 2.16 6.23
C GLY A 60 -2.70 1.50 6.51
N TYR A 61 -2.88 0.90 7.69
CA TYR A 61 -4.17 0.33 8.13
C TYR A 61 -5.07 1.40 8.80
N GLU A 62 -5.22 2.58 8.19
CA GLU A 62 -6.22 3.56 8.63
C GLU A 62 -7.55 3.32 7.92
N ASP A 63 -8.63 3.09 8.68
CA ASP A 63 -9.98 2.95 8.13
C ASP A 63 -10.51 4.24 7.49
N LYS A 64 -10.04 5.42 7.96
CA LYS A 64 -10.35 6.73 7.39
C LYS A 64 -9.21 7.70 7.71
N PRO A 65 -8.69 8.47 6.73
CA PRO A 65 -7.81 9.58 7.06
C PRO A 65 -8.60 10.54 7.97
N LYS A 66 -8.09 10.78 9.18
CA LYS A 66 -8.60 11.90 9.98
C LYS A 66 -8.38 13.16 9.15
N PRO A 67 -9.41 14.00 8.91
CA PRO A 67 -9.16 15.30 8.34
C PRO A 67 -8.17 15.99 9.28
N LEU A 68 -7.00 16.32 8.76
CA LEU A 68 -6.08 17.19 9.46
C LEU A 68 -6.87 18.48 9.65
N ASN A 69 -7.33 18.76 10.88
CA ASN A 69 -7.92 20.05 11.21
C ASN A 69 -6.78 21.07 11.27
N LEU A 70 -6.13 21.30 10.12
CA LEU A 70 -5.34 22.50 9.90
C LEU A 70 -6.39 23.53 9.52
N ALA A 71 -6.76 24.37 10.49
CA ALA A 71 -7.59 25.53 10.24
C ALA A 71 -6.80 26.49 9.33
N LEU A 72 -6.81 26.22 8.03
CA LEU A 72 -6.38 27.14 7.00
C LEU A 72 -7.64 27.54 6.25
N SER A 73 -8.10 28.74 6.61
CA SER A 73 -9.25 29.42 6.06
C SER A 73 -9.26 29.45 4.53
N GLY A 74 -10.45 29.32 3.95
CA GLY A 74 -10.74 29.77 2.58
C GLY A 74 -11.11 28.65 1.61
N ASP A 75 -12.39 28.57 1.31
CA ASP A 75 -12.95 28.17 0.01
C ASP A 75 -12.40 26.90 -0.66
N LEU A 76 -12.82 25.73 -0.19
CA LEU A 76 -12.98 24.55 -1.05
C LEU A 76 -14.23 23.76 -0.64
N GLU A 77 -15.39 24.26 -1.06
CA GLU A 77 -16.60 23.43 -1.25
C GLU A 77 -16.35 22.45 -2.42
N MET A 78 -15.49 21.44 -2.22
CA MET A 78 -15.43 20.28 -3.11
C MET A 78 -16.22 19.14 -2.48
N ALA A 79 -17.45 19.02 -2.97
CA ALA A 79 -18.34 17.87 -2.93
C ALA A 79 -17.86 16.68 -2.08
N LYS A 80 -18.33 16.62 -0.83
CA LYS A 80 -18.40 15.38 -0.07
C LYS A 80 -19.36 14.42 -0.79
N LYS A 81 -18.88 13.71 -1.81
CA LYS A 81 -19.58 12.53 -2.30
C LYS A 81 -19.40 11.44 -1.26
N ASN A 82 -20.42 11.29 -0.43
CA ASN A 82 -20.63 10.11 0.40
C ASN A 82 -20.38 8.87 -0.46
N LYS A 83 -19.28 8.15 -0.20
CA LYS A 83 -19.12 6.77 -0.65
C LYS A 83 -20.16 5.95 0.11
N ALA A 84 -21.40 5.97 -0.37
CA ALA A 84 -22.31 4.88 -0.12
C ALA A 84 -21.59 3.60 -0.55
N ALA A 85 -21.68 2.54 0.25
CA ALA A 85 -21.09 1.25 -0.09
C ALA A 85 -21.54 0.88 -1.50
N ALA A 86 -20.61 0.95 -2.46
CA ALA A 86 -20.90 0.62 -3.85
C ALA A 86 -21.46 -0.79 -3.90
N SER A 87 -22.54 -0.98 -4.65
CA SER A 87 -23.15 -2.29 -4.80
C SER A 87 -22.10 -3.30 -5.30
N GLU A 88 -22.19 -4.57 -4.89
CA GLU A 88 -21.28 -5.63 -5.35
C GLU A 88 -21.20 -5.67 -6.90
N TYR A 89 -22.30 -5.32 -7.56
CA TYR A 89 -22.38 -5.19 -9.01
C TYR A 89 -21.49 -4.06 -9.55
N GLU A 90 -21.58 -2.86 -8.98
CA GLU A 90 -20.79 -1.68 -9.39
C GLU A 90 -19.29 -1.93 -9.18
N LEU A 91 -18.93 -2.66 -8.12
CA LEU A 91 -17.55 -3.07 -7.86
C LEU A 91 -17.05 -4.04 -8.95
N LYS A 92 -17.85 -5.05 -9.32
CA LYS A 92 -17.50 -6.00 -10.38
C LYS A 92 -17.33 -5.31 -11.74
N GLU A 93 -18.21 -4.38 -12.08
CA GLU A 93 -18.08 -3.60 -13.31
C GLU A 93 -16.80 -2.77 -13.31
N ARG A 94 -16.49 -2.12 -12.19
CA ARG A 94 -15.26 -1.32 -12.06
C ARG A 94 -14.01 -2.18 -12.18
N ILE A 95 -14.00 -3.38 -11.58
CA ILE A 95 -12.89 -4.34 -11.74
C ILE A 95 -12.71 -4.69 -13.22
N LYS A 96 -13.77 -5.07 -13.92
CA LYS A 96 -13.73 -5.39 -15.35
C LYS A 96 -13.21 -4.23 -16.21
N GLN A 97 -13.60 -3.00 -15.89
CA GLN A 97 -13.11 -1.80 -16.58
C GLN A 97 -11.62 -1.59 -16.34
N LEU A 98 -11.15 -1.76 -15.10
CA LEU A 98 -9.75 -1.63 -14.74
C LEU A 98 -8.88 -2.71 -15.40
N GLU A 99 -9.33 -3.96 -15.42
CA GLU A 99 -8.65 -5.06 -16.12
C GLU A 99 -8.51 -4.78 -17.62
N LYS A 100 -9.57 -4.26 -18.25
CA LYS A 100 -9.52 -3.85 -19.67
C LYS A 100 -8.53 -2.71 -19.91
N ALA A 101 -8.49 -1.73 -19.00
CA ALA A 101 -7.55 -0.62 -19.10
C ALA A 101 -6.10 -1.09 -18.94
N LEU A 102 -5.86 -2.02 -18.01
CA LEU A 102 -4.56 -2.64 -17.79
C LEU A 102 -4.08 -3.38 -19.05
N LEU A 103 -4.91 -4.28 -19.58
CA LEU A 103 -4.59 -5.04 -20.79
C LEU A 103 -4.27 -4.12 -21.98
N ASN A 104 -5.06 -3.06 -22.17
CA ASN A 104 -4.81 -2.09 -23.24
C ASN A 104 -3.50 -1.32 -23.03
N SER A 105 -3.12 -1.01 -21.79
CA SER A 105 -1.84 -0.37 -21.48
C SER A 105 -0.65 -1.29 -21.80
N GLU A 106 -0.75 -2.57 -21.42
CA GLU A 106 0.28 -3.58 -21.71
C GLU A 106 0.42 -3.83 -23.22
N LEU A 107 -0.71 -3.92 -23.93
CA LEU A 107 -0.72 -4.06 -25.38
C LEU A 107 -0.07 -2.85 -26.07
N ARG A 108 -0.35 -1.63 -25.60
CA ARG A 108 0.29 -0.42 -26.12
C ARG A 108 1.80 -0.41 -25.85
N ALA A 109 2.23 -0.81 -24.65
CA ALA A 109 3.64 -0.88 -24.32
C ALA A 109 4.39 -1.84 -25.25
N THR A 110 3.87 -3.06 -25.43
CA THR A 110 4.46 -4.07 -26.31
C THR A 110 4.44 -3.64 -27.78
N ALA A 111 3.37 -3.02 -28.26
CA ALA A 111 3.30 -2.46 -29.61
C ALA A 111 4.33 -1.34 -29.84
N LEU A 112 4.54 -0.46 -28.86
CA LEU A 112 5.55 0.61 -28.96
C LEU A 112 6.97 0.02 -28.95
N ASP A 113 7.23 -0.96 -28.08
CA ASP A 113 8.52 -1.65 -28.01
C ASP A 113 8.87 -2.35 -29.33
N THR A 114 7.93 -3.08 -29.91
CA THR A 114 8.11 -3.73 -31.21
C THR A 114 8.29 -2.71 -32.35
N MET A 115 7.57 -1.59 -32.33
CA MET A 115 7.74 -0.53 -33.31
C MET A 115 9.13 0.10 -33.22
N ILE A 116 9.66 0.28 -32.00
CA ILE A 116 11.04 0.74 -31.79
C ILE A 116 12.02 -0.26 -32.40
N GLU A 117 11.85 -1.56 -32.16
CA GLU A 117 12.72 -2.60 -32.72
C GLU A 117 12.72 -2.64 -34.24
N ILE A 118 11.55 -2.45 -34.88
CA ILE A 118 11.43 -2.34 -36.33
C ILE A 118 12.17 -1.08 -36.82
N ALA A 119 11.94 0.07 -36.19
CA ALA A 119 12.57 1.33 -36.56
C ALA A 119 14.10 1.28 -36.43
N GLU A 120 14.63 0.71 -35.35
CA GLU A 120 16.07 0.54 -35.16
C GLU A 120 16.69 -0.37 -36.23
N ARG A 121 15.98 -1.44 -36.61
CA ARG A 121 16.41 -2.39 -37.65
C ARG A 121 16.43 -1.76 -39.04
N ASP A 122 15.36 -1.08 -39.42
CA ASP A 122 15.15 -0.60 -40.79
C ASP A 122 15.89 0.73 -41.05
N LEU A 123 15.87 1.64 -40.07
CA LEU A 123 16.49 2.96 -40.19
C LEU A 123 17.94 2.99 -39.68
N LYS A 124 18.42 1.92 -39.05
CA LYS A 124 19.78 1.79 -38.48
C LYS A 124 20.14 2.92 -37.49
N ILE A 125 19.14 3.47 -36.81
CA ILE A 125 19.28 4.45 -35.73
C ILE A 125 19.16 3.75 -34.37
N ASN A 126 19.81 4.28 -33.33
CA ASN A 126 19.67 3.77 -31.97
C ASN A 126 18.69 4.67 -31.20
N ILE A 127 17.51 4.16 -30.87
CA ILE A 127 16.46 4.88 -30.13
C ILE A 127 16.56 4.52 -28.64
N ARG A 128 16.77 3.25 -28.31
CA ARG A 128 16.96 2.78 -26.93
C ARG A 128 18.33 3.18 -26.39
N LYS A 129 18.39 3.48 -25.09
CA LYS A 129 19.66 3.73 -24.38
C LYS A 129 20.49 2.45 -24.31
N LYS A 130 21.81 2.59 -24.48
CA LYS A 130 22.77 1.50 -24.29
C LYS A 130 22.96 1.24 -22.79
N SER A 131 22.67 0.02 -22.34
CA SER A 131 22.76 -0.43 -20.94
C SER A 131 24.15 -0.25 -20.30
N ASN A 132 25.22 -0.30 -21.10
CA ASN A 132 26.60 -0.23 -20.62
C ASN A 132 27.18 1.20 -20.51
N THR A 133 26.35 2.23 -20.63
CA THR A 133 26.87 3.62 -20.55
C THR A 133 27.05 4.00 -19.09
N LYS A 134 28.30 4.18 -18.64
CA LYS A 134 28.60 4.70 -17.29
C LYS A 134 27.86 6.03 -17.09
N GLN A 135 27.01 6.10 -16.07
CA GLN A 135 26.30 7.32 -15.70
C GLN A 135 27.34 8.36 -15.27
N SER A 136 27.36 9.51 -15.95
CA SER A 136 28.22 10.63 -15.55
C SER A 136 27.68 11.20 -14.25
N THR A 137 28.27 10.86 -13.12
CA THR A 137 28.09 11.58 -11.86
C THR A 137 28.74 12.95 -12.01
N LYS A 138 27.93 14.02 -12.01
CA LYS A 138 28.40 15.40 -11.83
C LYS A 138 28.21 15.78 -10.36
#